data_AF-A0A554INF3-F1
#
_entry.id   AF-A0A554INF3-F1
#
_cell.length_a   1.000
_cell.length_b   1.000
_cell.length_c   1.000
_cell.angle_alpha   90.00
_cell.angle_beta   90.00
_cell.angle_gamma   90.00
#
_symmetry.space_group_name_H-M   'P 1'
#
loop_
_entity.id
_entity.type
_entity.pdbx_description
1 polymer ?
#
loop_
_entity_poly.entity_id
_entity_poly.type
_entity_poly.pdbx_seq_one_letter_code
_entity_poly.pdbx_strand_id
1 'polypeptide(L)'
;MPLEPVKIPQNVYIEDRIIGPLTLRQILLLALGGGFSYALYSLLLKTYGQLSLTVTVMAWVPAVVAAAFALVKINDLSLFRICLLVVEKMHKPSRRTFGPRRGVEINIRLFPSQQKRAPGKDPALEGESRKIRELSAIVDQTFEAAAATEQQPSLPAVEATLDGVAPPVSAATPAAPSSRPGIVPPADDAEMEARGSSEEPRPTFPVDPGRVAVDGTKSSEPAPLSDLSVFRDIFPTK
;
A
#
# COMPACT_ATOMS: atom_id res chain seq x y z
N MET A 1 -20.76 -2.76 15.28
CA MET A 1 -21.38 -3.67 14.30
C MET A 1 -20.32 -3.99 13.24
N PRO A 2 -20.06 -5.25 12.90
CA PRO A 2 -19.14 -5.60 11.82
C PRO A 2 -19.71 -5.06 10.50
N LEU A 3 -18.90 -4.32 9.74
CA LEU A 3 -19.30 -3.80 8.43
C LEU A 3 -19.22 -4.96 7.44
N GLU A 4 -20.36 -5.33 6.86
CA GLU A 4 -20.37 -6.31 5.78
C GLU A 4 -19.71 -5.70 4.53
N PRO A 5 -18.79 -6.43 3.86
CA PRO A 5 -18.11 -5.94 2.68
C PRO A 5 -19.11 -5.72 1.54
N VAL A 6 -19.23 -4.47 1.09
CA VAL A 6 -20.07 -4.09 -0.06
C VAL A 6 -19.56 -4.79 -1.31
N LYS A 7 -20.40 -5.63 -1.93
CA LYS A 7 -20.11 -6.27 -3.22
C LYS A 7 -20.13 -5.21 -4.32
N ILE A 8 -18.95 -4.87 -4.81
CA ILE A 8 -18.81 -3.99 -5.97
C ILE A 8 -19.10 -4.84 -7.23
N PRO A 9 -20.05 -4.43 -8.09
CA PRO A 9 -20.31 -5.15 -9.33
C PRO A 9 -19.07 -5.17 -10.23
N GLN A 10 -18.75 -6.33 -10.79
CA GLN A 10 -17.54 -6.54 -11.60
C GLN A 10 -17.55 -5.78 -12.93
N ASN A 11 -18.73 -5.30 -13.37
CA ASN A 11 -18.93 -4.67 -14.68
C ASN A 11 -18.61 -3.16 -14.72
N VAL A 12 -18.09 -2.57 -13.65
CA VAL A 12 -17.86 -1.10 -13.58
C VAL A 12 -16.71 -0.64 -14.49
N TYR A 13 -15.83 -1.54 -14.94
CA TYR A 13 -14.57 -1.18 -15.61
C TYR A 13 -14.49 -1.49 -17.11
N ILE A 14 -15.61 -1.80 -17.77
CA ILE A 14 -15.62 -2.06 -19.22
C ILE A 14 -15.85 -0.74 -19.96
N GLU A 15 -14.94 -0.39 -20.88
CA GLU A 15 -15.16 0.75 -21.78
C GLU A 15 -16.38 0.52 -22.65
N ASP A 16 -17.21 1.55 -22.82
CA ASP A 16 -18.41 1.49 -23.63
C ASP A 16 -18.08 1.25 -25.12
N ARG A 17 -18.62 0.16 -25.67
CA ARG A 17 -18.42 -0.27 -27.06
C ARG A 17 -19.70 -0.01 -27.83
N ILE A 18 -19.63 0.92 -28.80
CA ILE A 18 -20.83 1.37 -29.52
C ILE A 18 -21.09 0.51 -30.76
N ILE A 19 -20.04 0.27 -31.57
CA ILE A 19 -20.15 -0.46 -32.84
C ILE A 19 -19.21 -1.66 -32.77
N GLY A 20 -19.75 -2.79 -32.31
CA GLY A 20 -19.02 -4.06 -32.23
C GLY A 20 -17.76 -3.97 -31.36
N PRO A 21 -16.56 -4.26 -31.89
CA PRO A 21 -15.32 -4.17 -31.11
C PRO A 21 -14.79 -2.74 -30.93
N LEU A 22 -15.41 -1.73 -31.56
CA LEU A 22 -14.93 -0.35 -31.54
C LEU A 22 -15.50 0.46 -30.37
N THR A 23 -14.61 1.12 -29.64
CA THR A 23 -14.98 2.05 -28.57
C THR A 23 -15.33 3.43 -29.13
N LEU A 24 -16.09 4.23 -28.37
CA LEU A 24 -16.43 5.61 -28.75
C LEU A 24 -15.19 6.42 -29.16
N ARG A 25 -14.10 6.28 -28.40
CA ARG A 25 -12.84 6.99 -28.64
C ARG A 25 -12.20 6.60 -29.97
N GLN A 26 -12.26 5.33 -30.33
CA GLN A 26 -11.71 4.82 -31.59
C GLN A 26 -12.49 5.35 -32.79
N ILE A 27 -13.83 5.38 -32.68
CA ILE A 27 -14.70 5.93 -33.72
C ILE A 27 -14.42 7.42 -33.92
N LEU A 28 -14.29 8.19 -32.83
CA LEU A 28 -13.96 9.62 -32.90
C LEU A 28 -12.61 9.86 -33.56
N LEU A 29 -11.58 9.08 -33.21
CA LEU A 29 -10.26 9.16 -33.85
C LEU A 29 -10.32 8.84 -35.35
N LEU A 30 -11.07 7.82 -35.74
CA LEU A 30 -11.25 7.44 -37.14
C LEU A 30 -11.98 8.53 -37.93
N ALA A 31 -13.04 9.09 -37.34
CA ALA A 31 -13.81 10.19 -37.94
C ALA A 31 -12.96 11.45 -38.11
N LEU A 32 -12.16 11.80 -37.11
CA LEU A 32 -11.25 12.95 -37.20
C LEU A 32 -10.14 12.72 -38.24
N GLY A 33 -9.50 11.55 -38.24
CA GLY A 33 -8.43 11.24 -39.20
C GLY A 33 -8.92 11.12 -40.64
N GLY A 34 -10.03 10.40 -40.86
CA GLY A 34 -10.66 10.25 -42.17
C GLY A 34 -11.30 11.54 -42.65
N GLY A 35 -11.92 12.31 -41.76
CA GLY A 35 -12.46 13.63 -42.06
C GLY A 35 -11.34 14.61 -42.45
N PHE A 36 -10.23 14.59 -41.72
CA PHE A 36 -9.06 15.43 -42.02
C PHE A 36 -8.41 15.05 -43.36
N SER A 37 -8.20 13.75 -43.64
CA SER A 37 -7.65 13.31 -44.93
C SER A 37 -8.58 13.65 -46.09
N TYR A 38 -9.89 13.51 -45.91
CA TYR A 38 -10.88 13.87 -46.92
C TYR A 38 -10.92 15.38 -47.16
N ALA A 39 -10.87 16.19 -46.09
CA ALA A 39 -10.78 17.63 -46.20
C ALA A 39 -9.53 18.04 -46.99
N LEU A 40 -8.38 17.44 -46.68
CA LEU A 40 -7.12 17.67 -47.39
C LEU A 40 -7.23 17.28 -48.87
N TYR A 41 -7.76 16.09 -49.16
CA TYR A 41 -8.00 15.63 -50.53
C TYR A 41 -8.92 16.58 -51.30
N SER A 42 -10.01 17.04 -50.68
CA SER A 42 -10.97 17.95 -51.31
C SER A 42 -10.37 19.33 -51.60
N LEU A 43 -9.49 19.82 -50.74
CA LEU A 43 -8.77 21.07 -50.94
C LEU A 43 -7.80 20.95 -52.10
N LEU A 44 -7.02 19.87 -52.13
CA LEU A 44 -6.06 19.59 -53.19
C LEU A 44 -6.73 19.40 -54.56
N LEU A 45 -7.90 18.76 -54.59
CA LEU A 45 -8.66 18.59 -55.82
C LEU A 45 -9.17 19.94 -56.36
N LYS A 46 -9.58 20.86 -55.48
CA LYS A 46 -9.99 22.21 -55.88
C LYS A 46 -8.84 23.06 -56.40
N THR A 47 -7.64 22.94 -55.84
CA THR A 47 -6.50 23.77 -56.23
C THR A 47 -5.83 23.29 -57.51
N TYR A 48 -5.73 21.97 -57.72
CA TYR A 48 -4.99 21.40 -58.86
C TYR A 48 -5.89 20.83 -59.97
N GLY A 49 -7.20 20.63 -59.70
CA GLY A 49 -8.18 20.11 -60.65
C GLY A 49 -8.03 18.62 -60.96
N GLN A 50 -6.82 18.17 -61.32
CA GLN A 50 -6.45 16.78 -61.51
C GLN A 50 -5.33 16.39 -60.55
N LEU A 51 -5.55 15.30 -59.80
CA LEU A 51 -4.58 14.79 -58.85
C LEU A 51 -3.84 13.59 -59.45
N SER A 52 -2.51 13.67 -59.45
CA SER A 52 -1.67 12.51 -59.68
C SER A 52 -1.89 11.46 -58.59
N LEU A 53 -1.82 10.18 -58.97
CA LEU A 53 -2.00 9.05 -58.06
C LEU A 53 -1.10 9.16 -56.82
N THR A 54 0.14 9.62 -56.99
CA THR A 54 1.10 9.83 -55.89
C THR A 54 0.58 10.82 -54.84
N VAL A 55 -0.02 11.92 -55.29
CA VAL A 55 -0.54 12.98 -54.41
C VAL A 55 -1.78 12.48 -53.67
N THR A 56 -2.65 11.73 -54.36
CA THR A 56 -3.82 11.11 -53.74
C THR A 56 -3.40 10.14 -52.63
N VAL A 57 -2.41 9.27 -52.86
CA VAL A 57 -1.92 8.35 -51.83
C VAL A 57 -1.37 9.13 -50.62
N MET A 58 -0.60 10.19 -50.85
CA MET A 58 -0.10 11.06 -49.77
C MET A 58 -1.21 11.73 -48.97
N ALA A 59 -2.30 12.15 -49.62
CA ALA A 59 -3.44 12.77 -48.93
C ALA A 59 -4.19 11.79 -47.99
N TRP A 60 -4.11 10.48 -48.24
CA TRP A 60 -4.72 9.44 -47.40
C TRP A 60 -3.83 8.96 -46.25
N VAL A 61 -2.54 9.32 -46.23
CA VAL A 61 -1.62 8.96 -45.14
C VAL A 61 -2.16 9.31 -43.74
N PRO A 62 -2.73 10.51 -43.50
CA PRO A 62 -3.26 10.86 -42.18
C PRO A 62 -4.38 9.92 -41.71
N ALA A 63 -5.23 9.43 -42.62
CA ALA A 63 -6.28 8.47 -42.28
C ALA A 63 -5.72 7.11 -41.88
N VAL A 64 -4.71 6.62 -42.60
CA VAL A 64 -4.03 5.36 -42.27
C VAL A 64 -3.36 5.46 -40.91
N VAL A 65 -2.69 6.58 -40.63
CA VAL A 65 -2.07 6.85 -39.32
C VAL A 65 -3.14 6.88 -38.23
N ALA A 66 -4.25 7.60 -38.42
CA ALA A 66 -5.34 7.64 -37.44
C ALA A 66 -5.99 6.26 -37.21
N ALA A 67 -6.15 5.46 -38.26
CA ALA A 67 -6.61 4.08 -38.13
C ALA A 67 -5.65 3.20 -37.32
N ALA A 68 -4.34 3.36 -37.52
CA ALA A 68 -3.34 2.70 -36.68
C ALA A 68 -3.44 3.14 -35.21
N PHE A 69 -3.61 4.44 -34.94
CA PHE A 69 -3.81 4.95 -33.58
C PHE A 69 -5.09 4.43 -32.91
N ALA A 70 -6.16 4.23 -33.68
CA ALA A 70 -7.43 3.74 -33.18
C ALA A 70 -7.41 2.22 -32.94
N LEU A 71 -6.90 1.42 -33.88
CA LEU A 71 -7.05 -0.04 -33.86
C LEU A 71 -5.89 -0.76 -33.16
N VAL A 72 -4.68 -0.20 -33.19
CA VAL A 72 -3.51 -0.86 -32.61
C VAL A 72 -3.54 -0.72 -31.08
N LYS A 73 -3.62 -1.87 -30.41
CA LYS A 73 -3.49 -1.99 -28.95
C LYS A 73 -2.28 -2.87 -28.64
N ILE A 74 -1.48 -2.44 -27.67
CA ILE A 74 -0.31 -3.18 -27.18
C ILE A 74 -0.49 -3.33 -25.67
N ASN A 75 -0.54 -4.57 -25.17
CA ASN A 75 -0.75 -4.86 -23.74
C ASN A 75 -1.98 -4.15 -23.15
N ASP A 76 -3.12 -4.21 -23.85
CA ASP A 76 -4.38 -3.55 -23.47
C ASP A 76 -4.34 -2.01 -23.38
N LEU A 77 -3.25 -1.38 -23.81
CA LEU A 77 -3.13 0.07 -23.95
C LEU A 77 -3.29 0.46 -25.43
N SER A 78 -4.12 1.47 -25.69
CA SER A 78 -4.21 2.05 -27.02
C SER A 78 -2.90 2.74 -27.42
N LEU A 79 -2.54 2.71 -28.70
CA LEU A 79 -1.37 3.39 -29.23
C LEU A 79 -1.35 4.88 -28.86
N PHE A 80 -2.52 5.52 -28.86
CA PHE A 80 -2.68 6.92 -28.43
C PHE A 80 -2.23 7.13 -26.97
N ARG A 81 -2.63 6.25 -26.06
CA ARG A 81 -2.22 6.30 -24.65
C ARG A 81 -0.72 6.04 -24.49
N ILE A 82 -0.16 5.12 -25.28
CA ILE A 82 1.28 4.85 -25.28
C ILE A 82 2.05 6.08 -25.75
N CYS A 83 1.61 6.75 -26.82
CA CYS A 83 2.22 7.98 -27.30
C CYS A 83 2.20 9.07 -26.24
N LEU A 84 1.06 9.28 -25.57
CA LEU A 84 0.96 10.22 -24.45
C LEU A 84 1.88 9.86 -23.28
N LEU A 85 2.02 8.57 -22.94
CA LEU A 85 2.94 8.12 -21.88
C LEU A 85 4.41 8.33 -22.29
N VAL A 86 4.74 8.16 -23.57
CA VAL A 86 6.08 8.45 -24.09
C VAL A 86 6.36 9.95 -23.99
N VAL A 87 5.41 10.81 -24.40
CA VAL A 87 5.52 12.27 -24.27
C VAL A 87 5.65 12.67 -22.80
N GLU A 88 4.81 12.12 -21.91
CA GLU A 88 4.90 12.36 -20.47
C GLU A 88 6.27 11.96 -19.93
N LYS A 89 6.81 10.81 -20.35
CA LYS A 89 8.14 10.34 -19.98
C LYS A 89 9.27 11.21 -20.52
N MET A 90 9.09 11.87 -21.67
CA MET A 90 10.06 12.83 -22.19
C MET A 90 10.11 14.10 -21.31
N HIS A 91 8.95 14.57 -20.84
CA HIS A 91 8.86 15.75 -19.98
C HIS A 91 9.20 15.48 -18.51
N LYS A 92 8.84 14.30 -18.00
CA LYS A 92 9.15 13.89 -16.63
C LYS A 92 10.43 13.05 -16.63
N PRO A 93 11.57 13.58 -16.14
CA PRO A 93 12.78 12.79 -16.03
C PRO A 93 12.50 11.57 -15.16
N SER A 94 12.86 10.38 -15.65
CA SER A 94 12.68 9.13 -14.93
C SER A 94 13.57 9.12 -13.68
N ARG A 95 13.05 9.67 -12.59
CA ARG A 95 13.71 9.66 -11.28
C ARG A 95 13.47 8.31 -10.64
N ARG A 96 14.42 7.40 -10.82
CA ARG A 96 14.52 6.20 -10.00
C ARG A 96 15.06 6.61 -8.63
N THR A 97 14.18 6.94 -7.71
CA THR A 97 14.57 7.16 -6.31
C THR A 97 14.59 5.81 -5.60
N PHE A 98 15.77 5.40 -5.16
CA PHE A 98 15.90 4.39 -4.11
C PHE A 98 15.67 5.10 -2.78
N GLY A 99 14.42 5.09 -2.32
CA GLY A 99 14.08 5.47 -0.95
C GLY A 99 13.76 4.22 -0.14
N PRO A 100 14.06 4.19 1.17
CA PRO A 100 13.38 3.23 2.04
C PRO A 100 11.88 3.45 1.82
N ARG A 101 11.15 2.39 1.45
CA ARG A 101 9.69 2.48 1.37
C ARG A 101 9.25 3.02 2.72
N ARG A 102 8.50 4.13 2.74
CA ARG A 102 7.76 4.54 3.94
C ARG A 102 6.72 3.46 4.19
N GLY A 103 7.18 2.33 4.71
CA GLY A 103 6.33 1.32 5.33
C GLY A 103 5.67 1.97 6.53
N VAL A 104 4.50 1.44 6.86
CA VAL A 104 3.67 1.79 8.02
C VAL A 104 4.53 2.39 9.14
N GLU A 105 4.35 3.69 9.41
CA GLU A 105 4.96 4.33 10.55
C GLU A 105 4.31 3.71 11.80
N ILE A 106 4.89 2.62 12.30
CA ILE A 106 4.46 2.01 13.55
C ILE A 106 4.85 2.99 14.64
N ASN A 107 3.91 3.83 15.03
CA ASN A 107 4.01 4.64 16.23
C ASN A 107 3.91 3.69 17.42
N ILE A 108 5.05 3.12 17.82
CA ILE A 108 5.16 2.28 19.01
C ILE A 108 4.97 3.21 20.21
N ARG A 109 3.72 3.38 20.63
CA ARG A 109 3.41 3.99 21.92
C ARG A 109 3.85 3.01 23.00
N LEU A 110 5.09 3.17 23.46
CA LEU A 110 5.57 2.56 24.68
C LEU A 110 4.80 3.18 25.83
N PHE A 111 3.71 2.53 26.23
CA PHE A 111 3.10 2.83 27.52
C PHE A 111 4.13 2.43 28.58
N PRO A 112 4.60 3.35 29.45
CA PRO A 112 5.45 2.95 30.56
C PRO A 112 4.67 1.93 31.38
N SER A 113 5.16 0.68 31.39
CA SER A 113 4.65 -0.34 32.29
C SER A 113 4.67 0.27 33.69
N GLN A 114 3.50 0.38 34.32
CA GLN A 114 3.45 0.86 35.69
C GLN A 114 4.35 -0.03 36.50
N GLN A 115 5.47 0.54 36.94
CA GLN A 115 6.38 -0.06 37.88
C GLN A 115 5.55 -0.48 39.07
N LYS A 116 5.22 -1.76 39.14
CA LYS A 116 4.51 -2.39 40.24
C LYS A 116 5.32 -2.02 41.47
N ARG A 117 4.81 -1.06 42.26
CA ARG A 117 5.43 -0.66 43.53
C ARG A 117 5.69 -1.94 44.29
N ALA A 118 6.96 -2.19 44.62
CA ALA A 118 7.33 -3.30 45.47
C ALA A 118 6.42 -3.26 46.73
N PRO A 119 5.91 -4.41 47.20
CA PRO A 119 5.13 -4.43 48.43
C PRO A 119 5.97 -3.78 49.53
N GLY A 120 5.35 -2.82 50.21
CA GLY A 120 5.98 -2.08 51.30
C GLY A 120 6.53 -3.05 52.34
N LYS A 121 7.73 -2.73 52.82
CA LYS A 121 8.39 -3.41 53.94
C LYS A 121 7.43 -3.40 55.14
N ASP A 122 6.86 -4.55 55.47
CA ASP A 122 6.09 -4.70 56.70
C ASP A 122 7.07 -4.57 57.89
N PRO A 123 6.89 -3.62 58.82
CA PRO A 123 7.80 -3.42 59.96
C PRO A 123 7.85 -4.64 60.91
N ALA A 124 6.89 -5.56 60.80
CA ALA A 124 6.86 -6.80 61.57
C ALA A 124 7.97 -7.79 61.16
N LEU A 125 8.33 -7.85 59.86
CA LEU A 125 9.34 -8.78 59.34
C LEU A 125 10.77 -8.38 59.72
N GLU A 126 11.02 -7.09 59.94
CA GLU A 126 12.32 -6.62 60.45
C GLU A 126 12.55 -7.03 61.92
N GLY A 127 11.48 -7.15 62.71
CA GLY A 127 11.55 -7.59 64.10
C GLY A 127 11.96 -9.06 64.23
N GLU A 128 11.39 -9.95 63.41
CA GLU A 128 11.78 -11.37 63.39
C GLU A 128 13.20 -11.57 62.86
N SER A 129 13.58 -10.84 61.82
CA SER A 129 14.94 -10.91 61.26
C SER A 129 16.01 -10.51 62.30
N ARG A 130 15.72 -9.56 63.19
CA ARG A 130 16.63 -9.19 64.30
C ARG A 130 16.74 -10.28 65.35
N LYS A 131 15.62 -10.90 65.74
CA LYS A 131 15.62 -12.02 66.71
C LYS A 131 16.39 -13.23 66.19
N ILE A 132 16.23 -13.57 64.92
CA ILE A 132 16.99 -14.67 64.29
C ILE A 132 18.49 -14.34 64.31
N ARG A 133 18.87 -13.08 64.07
CA ARG A 133 20.27 -12.64 64.11
C ARG A 133 20.87 -12.66 65.52
N GLU A 134 20.09 -12.32 66.53
CA GLU A 134 20.50 -12.43 67.94
C GLU A 134 20.71 -13.89 68.34
N LEU A 135 19.82 -14.80 67.92
CA LEU A 135 19.97 -16.23 68.18
C LEU A 135 21.20 -16.81 67.49
N SER A 136 21.50 -16.43 66.23
CA SER A 136 22.73 -16.89 65.56
C SER A 136 23.99 -16.41 66.28
N ALA A 137 23.99 -15.18 66.80
CA ALA A 137 25.16 -14.65 67.51
C ALA A 137 25.43 -15.40 68.82
N ILE A 138 24.39 -15.84 69.53
CA ILE A 138 24.54 -16.64 70.74
C ILE A 138 25.11 -18.03 70.40
N VAL A 139 24.64 -18.65 69.32
CA VAL A 139 25.16 -19.95 68.86
C VAL A 139 26.64 -19.84 68.49
N ASP A 140 27.03 -18.82 67.72
CA ASP A 140 28.43 -18.63 67.33
C ASP A 140 29.34 -18.40 68.54
N GLN A 141 28.89 -17.63 69.54
CA GLN A 141 29.64 -17.44 70.80
C GLN A 141 29.80 -18.73 71.59
N THR A 142 28.77 -19.57 71.65
CA THR A 142 28.87 -20.88 72.31
C THR A 142 29.83 -21.83 71.57
N PHE A 143 29.86 -21.74 70.24
CA PHE A 143 30.77 -22.54 69.42
C PHE A 143 32.23 -22.10 69.58
N GLU A 144 32.51 -20.79 69.61
CA GLU A 144 33.85 -20.27 69.88
C GLU A 144 34.32 -20.58 71.31
N ALA A 145 33.42 -20.52 72.31
CA ALA A 145 33.74 -20.91 73.68
C ALA A 145 34.03 -22.42 73.81
N ALA A 146 33.32 -23.26 73.05
CA ALA A 146 33.58 -24.70 72.97
C ALA A 146 34.90 -25.00 72.24
N ALA A 147 35.20 -24.29 71.14
CA ALA A 147 36.43 -24.44 70.37
C ALA A 147 37.69 -23.98 71.14
N ALA A 148 37.56 -23.01 72.06
CA ALA A 148 38.67 -22.56 72.91
C ALA A 148 39.06 -23.57 74.00
N THR A 149 38.29 -24.65 74.20
CA THR A 149 38.54 -25.65 75.26
C THR A 149 39.33 -26.88 74.76
N GLU A 150 39.61 -27.03 73.47
CA GLU A 150 40.33 -28.20 72.94
C GLU A 150 41.69 -27.83 72.30
N GLN A 151 42.72 -27.68 73.13
CA GLN A 151 44.13 -27.80 72.74
C GLN A 151 44.77 -29.08 73.35
N GLN A 152 44.71 -30.18 72.57
CA GLN A 152 45.67 -31.31 72.40
C GLN A 152 46.13 -32.20 73.60
N PRO A 153 46.69 -33.42 73.38
CA PRO A 153 46.72 -34.30 72.18
C PRO A 153 46.53 -35.82 72.45
N SER A 154 46.22 -36.62 71.41
CA SER A 154 47.04 -37.74 70.91
C SER A 154 46.32 -38.63 69.86
N LEU A 155 47.09 -39.03 68.85
CA LEU A 155 46.81 -39.84 67.65
C LEU A 155 46.61 -41.36 67.99
N PRO A 156 46.35 -42.32 67.05
CA PRO A 156 46.43 -42.26 65.57
C PRO A 156 45.39 -43.04 64.72
N ALA A 157 45.34 -42.66 63.43
CA ALA A 157 45.31 -43.45 62.18
C ALA A 157 44.41 -44.69 62.01
N VAL A 158 43.57 -44.67 60.95
CA VAL A 158 43.43 -45.66 59.83
C VAL A 158 42.63 -44.93 58.72
N GLU A 159 43.22 -44.48 57.61
CA GLU A 159 43.45 -45.17 56.31
C GLU A 159 42.21 -45.65 55.52
N ALA A 160 42.29 -45.46 54.20
CA ALA A 160 41.50 -46.02 53.09
C ALA A 160 40.14 -45.39 52.72
N THR A 161 39.71 -45.25 51.47
CA THR A 161 40.27 -45.30 50.10
C THR A 161 39.15 -44.75 49.17
N LEU A 162 39.54 -44.17 48.05
CA LEU A 162 38.72 -43.66 46.95
C LEU A 162 37.92 -44.76 46.20
N ASP A 163 36.83 -44.37 45.55
CA ASP A 163 36.38 -44.74 44.17
C ASP A 163 34.91 -44.27 44.02
N GLY A 164 34.49 -43.47 43.05
CA GLY A 164 34.74 -43.57 41.61
C GLY A 164 33.62 -44.41 40.99
N VAL A 165 32.79 -43.82 40.10
CA VAL A 165 32.21 -44.42 38.88
C VAL A 165 31.05 -43.56 38.35
N ALA A 166 31.17 -43.20 37.08
CA ALA A 166 30.20 -42.51 36.23
C ALA A 166 29.59 -43.51 35.21
N PRO A 167 28.66 -43.10 34.32
CA PRO A 167 27.51 -43.86 33.81
C PRO A 167 27.83 -44.73 32.57
N PRO A 168 26.83 -45.34 31.87
CA PRO A 168 26.41 -44.72 30.59
C PRO A 168 25.02 -45.11 29.98
N VAL A 169 24.68 -44.41 28.87
CA VAL A 169 23.87 -44.77 27.64
C VAL A 169 22.42 -45.29 27.78
N SER A 170 21.47 -45.23 26.82
CA SER A 170 21.45 -44.95 25.37
C SER A 170 20.01 -44.69 24.87
N ALA A 171 19.92 -43.89 23.78
CA ALA A 171 19.03 -43.93 22.60
C ALA A 171 17.65 -44.64 22.59
N ALA A 172 16.63 -43.98 22.01
CA ALA A 172 16.08 -44.32 20.67
C ALA A 172 14.69 -43.67 20.39
N THR A 173 14.56 -43.07 19.19
CA THR A 173 13.32 -42.66 18.48
C THR A 173 12.73 -43.86 17.72
N PRO A 174 11.44 -43.91 17.28
CA PRO A 174 11.06 -43.38 15.95
C PRO A 174 9.60 -42.88 15.74
N ALA A 175 9.47 -41.98 14.75
CA ALA A 175 8.47 -41.88 13.66
C ALA A 175 6.93 -41.81 13.87
N ALA A 176 6.35 -40.80 13.19
CA ALA A 176 4.93 -40.49 12.90
C ALA A 176 4.36 -41.35 11.72
N PRO A 177 3.29 -41.01 10.94
CA PRO A 177 2.21 -39.99 11.03
C PRO A 177 0.78 -40.49 10.61
N SER A 178 -0.28 -39.69 10.86
CA SER A 178 -1.65 -39.83 10.30
C SER A 178 -2.52 -38.69 10.87
N SER A 179 -3.47 -37.97 10.25
CA SER A 179 -4.10 -37.92 8.92
C SER A 179 -5.03 -36.67 8.94
N ARG A 180 -5.14 -35.92 7.82
CA ARG A 180 -6.09 -34.81 7.62
C ARG A 180 -7.40 -35.31 6.99
N PRO A 181 -8.57 -34.76 7.33
CA PRO A 181 -9.76 -34.86 6.47
C PRO A 181 -10.10 -33.52 5.80
N GLY A 182 -10.57 -33.61 4.55
CA GLY A 182 -11.04 -32.53 3.71
C GLY A 182 -12.48 -32.12 3.98
N ILE A 183 -12.86 -30.94 3.48
CA ILE A 183 -14.22 -30.39 3.51
C ILE A 183 -14.62 -30.03 2.08
N VAL A 184 -15.80 -30.50 1.72
CA VAL A 184 -16.52 -30.38 0.44
C VAL A 184 -17.39 -29.11 0.44
N PRO A 185 -17.60 -28.41 -0.69
CA PRO A 185 -18.61 -27.36 -0.82
C PRO A 185 -19.94 -27.88 -1.42
N PRO A 186 -21.11 -27.30 -1.09
CA PRO A 186 -22.34 -27.54 -1.84
C PRO A 186 -22.66 -26.41 -2.83
N ALA A 187 -23.38 -26.83 -3.87
CA ALA A 187 -23.91 -26.06 -4.98
C ALA A 187 -25.37 -25.66 -4.76
N ASP A 188 -25.80 -24.70 -5.58
CA ASP A 188 -27.15 -24.38 -6.07
C ASP A 188 -28.22 -23.87 -5.09
N ASP A 189 -28.76 -22.68 -5.40
CA ASP A 189 -30.20 -22.48 -5.58
C ASP A 189 -30.51 -21.12 -6.22
N ALA A 190 -31.55 -21.16 -7.06
CA ALA A 190 -32.07 -20.10 -7.89
C ALA A 190 -33.27 -19.38 -7.22
N GLU A 191 -33.70 -18.28 -7.86
CA GLU A 191 -35.00 -17.61 -7.76
C GLU A 191 -35.36 -16.83 -6.46
N MET A 192 -35.47 -15.50 -6.57
CA MET A 192 -36.74 -14.80 -6.27
C MET A 192 -36.76 -13.34 -6.72
N GLU A 193 -37.94 -12.94 -7.15
CA GLU A 193 -38.36 -11.67 -7.72
C GLU A 193 -38.47 -10.49 -6.74
N ALA A 194 -38.46 -9.28 -7.33
CA ALA A 194 -39.32 -8.12 -7.05
C ALA A 194 -39.64 -7.71 -5.59
N ARG A 195 -39.22 -6.48 -5.23
CA ARG A 195 -40.07 -5.36 -4.76
C ARG A 195 -39.23 -4.21 -4.18
N GLY A 196 -39.72 -2.99 -4.32
CA GLY A 196 -39.61 -1.99 -3.25
C GLY A 196 -38.73 -0.78 -3.51
N SER A 197 -39.31 0.22 -4.18
CA SER A 197 -38.95 1.62 -4.07
C SER A 197 -38.81 2.07 -2.61
N SER A 198 -37.63 2.56 -2.22
CA SER A 198 -37.46 3.44 -1.06
C SER A 198 -36.39 4.48 -1.39
N GLU A 199 -36.79 5.75 -1.41
CA GLU A 199 -35.89 6.90 -1.47
C GLU A 199 -35.02 6.93 -0.21
N GLU A 200 -33.71 6.86 -0.43
CA GLU A 200 -32.70 7.00 0.63
C GLU A 200 -32.27 8.49 0.70
N PRO A 201 -32.24 9.12 1.89
CA PRO A 201 -31.87 10.53 2.02
C PRO A 201 -30.36 10.69 1.75
N ARG A 202 -30.02 11.57 0.81
CA ARG A 202 -28.63 11.91 0.47
C ARG A 202 -27.86 12.41 1.70
N PRO A 203 -26.67 11.87 2.00
CA PRO A 203 -25.82 12.45 3.03
C PRO A 203 -25.31 13.82 2.56
N THR A 204 -25.65 14.87 3.29
CA THR A 204 -25.02 16.18 3.16
C THR A 204 -23.58 16.08 3.63
N PHE A 205 -22.64 16.26 2.70
CA PHE A 205 -21.23 16.42 3.05
C PHE A 205 -21.06 17.69 3.90
N PRO A 206 -20.24 17.65 4.97
CA PRO A 206 -19.88 18.85 5.70
C PRO A 206 -19.14 19.81 4.76
N VAL A 207 -19.71 20.99 4.57
CA VAL A 207 -19.11 22.08 3.79
C VAL A 207 -17.90 22.59 4.56
N ASP A 208 -16.73 22.45 3.95
CA ASP A 208 -15.46 22.95 4.45
C ASP A 208 -15.53 24.50 4.57
N PRO A 209 -15.37 25.10 5.76
CA PRO A 209 -15.44 26.56 5.93
C PRO A 209 -14.25 27.31 5.28
N GLY A 210 -13.25 26.58 4.77
CA GLY A 210 -12.05 27.16 4.17
C GLY A 210 -12.20 27.62 2.71
N ARG A 211 -13.36 27.46 2.07
CA ARG A 211 -13.53 27.77 0.63
C ARG A 211 -14.34 29.03 0.32
N VAL A 212 -14.76 29.80 1.33
CA VAL A 212 -15.49 31.06 1.18
C VAL A 212 -14.54 32.24 1.44
N ALA A 213 -13.63 32.52 0.50
CA ALA A 213 -12.83 33.75 0.56
C ALA A 213 -12.16 34.14 -0.77
N VAL A 214 -12.79 33.93 -1.93
CA VAL A 214 -12.38 34.61 -3.16
C VAL A 214 -13.61 34.80 -4.03
N ASP A 215 -14.28 35.94 -3.87
CA ASP A 215 -14.94 36.67 -4.98
C ASP A 215 -15.50 37.98 -4.41
N GLY A 216 -14.57 38.92 -4.20
CA GLY A 216 -14.87 40.33 -4.04
C GLY A 216 -15.10 40.93 -5.43
N THR A 217 -16.36 41.11 -5.76
CA THR A 217 -16.91 41.77 -6.94
C THR A 217 -16.33 43.17 -7.15
N LYS A 218 -15.59 43.35 -8.26
CA LYS A 218 -15.43 44.65 -8.91
C LYS A 218 -16.53 44.81 -9.95
N SER A 219 -17.40 45.78 -9.72
CA SER A 219 -18.26 46.41 -10.73
C SER A 219 -17.42 47.28 -11.67
N SER A 220 -17.57 47.13 -12.99
CA SER A 220 -17.93 48.21 -13.94
C SER A 220 -17.47 47.93 -15.37
N GLU A 221 -18.46 47.92 -16.27
CA GLU A 221 -18.44 48.26 -17.71
C GLU A 221 -17.85 47.30 -18.79
N PRO A 222 -18.56 47.16 -19.93
CA PRO A 222 -18.11 46.44 -21.12
C PRO A 222 -17.62 47.36 -22.24
N ALA A 223 -16.58 46.93 -22.98
CA ALA A 223 -16.21 47.21 -24.40
C ALA A 223 -14.67 47.39 -24.57
N PRO A 224 -14.12 47.38 -25.80
CA PRO A 224 -14.34 46.47 -26.93
C PRO A 224 -13.02 45.85 -27.47
N LEU A 225 -13.18 44.85 -28.33
CA LEU A 225 -12.23 44.31 -29.31
C LEU A 225 -11.06 45.25 -29.71
N SER A 226 -9.83 44.95 -29.28
CA SER A 226 -8.59 45.23 -30.02
C SER A 226 -7.36 44.84 -29.21
N ASP A 227 -6.96 43.56 -29.26
CA ASP A 227 -5.61 43.19 -28.82
C ASP A 227 -5.00 42.09 -29.71
N LEU A 228 -4.76 42.47 -30.96
CA LEU A 228 -3.93 41.74 -31.93
C LEU A 228 -2.45 42.18 -31.86
N SER A 229 -2.05 42.88 -30.80
CA SER A 229 -0.67 43.33 -30.60
C SER A 229 0.26 42.23 -30.08
N VAL A 230 -0.30 41.19 -29.43
CA VAL A 230 0.43 40.04 -28.86
C VAL A 230 1.04 39.10 -29.92
N PHE A 231 0.56 39.16 -31.18
CA PHE A 231 1.05 38.27 -32.24
C PHE A 231 2.18 38.84 -33.10
N ARG A 232 2.63 40.08 -32.84
CA ARG A 232 3.66 40.74 -33.67
C ARG A 232 5.10 40.34 -33.31
N ASP A 233 5.31 39.68 -32.18
CA ASP A 233 6.64 39.26 -31.71
C ASP A 233 7.02 37.81 -32.06
N ILE A 234 6.12 37.03 -32.68
CA ILE A 234 6.35 35.59 -32.91
C ILE A 234 6.97 35.29 -34.30
N PHE A 235 7.00 36.25 -35.23
CA PHE A 235 7.57 36.03 -36.57
C PHE A 235 8.55 37.14 -36.99
N PRO A 236 9.86 36.99 -36.73
CA PRO A 236 10.87 37.84 -37.36
C PRO A 236 11.00 37.47 -38.84
N THR A 237 10.63 38.40 -39.71
CA THR A 237 10.88 38.32 -41.16
C THR A 237 12.37 38.46 -41.43
N LYS A 238 12.97 37.44 -42.05
CA LYS A 238 14.22 37.51 -42.81
C LYS A 238 13.95 37.00 -44.22
#